data_AF-A0A521RVV6-F1
#
_entry.id   AF-A0A521RVV6-F1
#
_cell.length_a   1.000
_cell.length_b   1.000
_cell.length_c   1.000
_cell.angle_alpha   90.00
_cell.angle_beta   90.00
_cell.angle_gamma   90.00
#
_symmetry.space_group_name_H-M   'P 1'
#
loop_
_entity.id
_entity.type
_entity.pdbx_description
1 polymer ?
#
loop_
_entity_poly.entity_id
_entity_poly.type
_entity_poly.pdbx_seq_one_letter_code
_entity_poly.pdbx_strand_id
1 'polypeptide(L)'
;MGPLVRGAIVVLGVITMLSGLAAIVVAPEAGVAGLWAVATGAFLVVVPLIERNRYRSETAEKANQSPGPGGGEARDDAIEPRFRPTAEVFVDPTSGHRMRVLVDPQTGERRYVAEG
;
A
#
# COMPACT_ATOMS: atom_id res chain seq x y z
N MET A 1 -1.37 8.26 5.00
CA MET A 1 -2.71 8.40 4.45
C MET A 1 -3.65 7.48 5.21
N GLY A 2 -4.70 8.03 5.82
CA GLY A 2 -5.69 7.22 6.53
C GLY A 2 -6.46 6.28 5.59
N PRO A 3 -7.03 5.17 6.10
CA PRO A 3 -7.73 4.18 5.28
C PRO A 3 -8.91 4.78 4.49
N LEU A 4 -9.61 5.76 5.06
CA LEU A 4 -10.71 6.46 4.40
C LEU A 4 -10.25 7.29 3.19
N VAL A 5 -9.17 8.06 3.35
CA VAL A 5 -8.63 8.89 2.25
C VAL A 5 -8.14 8.00 1.11
N ARG A 6 -7.42 6.92 1.44
CA ARG A 6 -7.01 5.92 0.46
C ARG A 6 -8.21 5.30 -0.27
N GLY A 7 -9.24 4.90 0.47
CA GLY A 7 -10.46 4.35 -0.11
C GLY A 7 -11.14 5.34 -1.07
N ALA A 8 -11.25 6.61 -0.66
CA ALA A 8 -11.82 7.66 -1.51
C ALA A 8 -11.02 7.89 -2.80
N ILE A 9 -9.68 7.88 -2.72
CA ILE A 9 -8.81 8.01 -3.90
C ILE A 9 -8.99 6.81 -4.85
N VAL A 10 -9.09 5.58 -4.31
CA VAL A 10 -9.33 4.39 -5.14
C VAL A 10 -10.69 4.47 -5.83
N VAL A 11 -11.75 4.86 -5.12
CA VAL A 11 -13.09 5.04 -5.73
C VAL A 11 -13.05 6.10 -6.83
N LEU A 12 -12.42 7.25 -6.56
CA LEU A 12 -12.25 8.31 -7.55
C LEU A 12 -11.46 7.82 -8.77
N GLY A 13 -10.40 7.05 -8.56
CA GLY A 13 -9.58 6.45 -9.61
C GLY A 13 -10.39 5.50 -10.49
N VAL A 14 -11.19 4.62 -9.90
CA VAL A 14 -12.10 3.71 -10.63
C VAL A 14 -13.11 4.50 -11.46
N ILE A 15 -13.78 5.50 -10.87
CA ILE A 15 -14.75 6.34 -11.60
C ILE A 15 -14.07 7.02 -12.78
N THR A 16 -12.91 7.65 -12.55
CA THR A 16 -12.15 8.37 -13.59
C THR A 16 -11.74 7.43 -14.72
N MET A 17 -11.27 6.23 -14.38
CA MET A 17 -10.87 5.21 -15.34
C MET A 17 -12.05 4.74 -16.20
N LEU A 18 -13.19 4.46 -15.57
CA LEU A 18 -14.41 4.05 -16.27
C LEU A 18 -14.98 5.17 -17.13
N SER A 19 -14.94 6.42 -16.67
CA SER A 19 -15.34 7.59 -17.46
C SER A 19 -14.45 7.78 -18.69
N GLY A 20 -13.13 7.61 -18.54
CA GLY A 20 -12.19 7.66 -19.67
C GLY A 20 -12.47 6.58 -20.71
N LEU A 21 -12.71 5.34 -20.25
CA LEU A 21 -13.07 4.23 -21.13
C LEU A 21 -14.39 4.49 -21.86
N ALA A 22 -15.42 4.95 -21.14
CA ALA A 22 -16.71 5.30 -21.74
C ALA A 22 -16.58 6.42 -22.78
N ALA A 23 -15.74 7.44 -22.51
CA ALA A 23 -15.50 8.53 -23.46
C ALA A 23 -14.88 8.02 -24.78
N ILE A 24 -13.92 7.10 -24.73
CA ILE A 24 -13.33 6.49 -25.93
C ILE A 24 -14.38 5.77 -26.79
N VAL A 25 -15.35 5.12 -26.15
CA VAL A 25 -16.39 4.33 -26.84
C VAL A 25 -17.50 5.22 -27.40
N VAL A 26 -17.92 6.25 -26.66
CA VAL A 26 -19.09 7.07 -26.99
C VAL A 26 -18.73 8.30 -27.84
N ALA A 27 -17.51 8.83 -27.69
CA ALA A 27 -17.01 10.01 -28.38
C ALA A 27 -15.61 9.74 -28.95
N PRO A 28 -15.48 9.16 -30.16
CA PRO A 28 -14.19 8.75 -30.74
C PRO A 28 -13.17 9.90 -30.86
N GLU A 29 -13.64 11.13 -31.06
CA GLU A 29 -12.82 12.35 -31.08
C GLU A 29 -12.12 12.63 -29.74
N ALA A 30 -12.64 12.08 -28.64
CA ALA A 30 -12.05 12.18 -27.33
C ALA A 30 -10.94 11.15 -27.09
N GLY A 31 -10.59 10.29 -28.06
CA GLY A 31 -9.72 9.12 -27.85
C GLY A 31 -8.45 9.39 -27.02
N VAL A 32 -7.70 10.46 -27.34
CA VAL A 32 -6.49 10.83 -26.57
C VAL A 32 -6.82 11.30 -25.16
N ALA A 33 -7.86 12.13 -24.99
CA ALA A 33 -8.28 12.62 -23.68
C ALA A 33 -8.84 11.49 -22.79
N GLY A 34 -9.61 10.57 -23.38
CA GLY A 34 -10.11 9.38 -22.72
C GLY A 34 -8.98 8.45 -22.29
N LEU A 35 -7.94 8.27 -23.12
CA LEU A 35 -6.75 7.51 -22.75
C LEU A 35 -6.01 8.12 -21.56
N TRP A 36 -5.86 9.44 -21.53
CA TRP A 36 -5.30 10.15 -20.37
C TRP A 36 -6.14 9.95 -19.11
N ALA A 37 -7.47 10.04 -19.21
CA ALA A 37 -8.36 9.78 -18.07
C ALA A 37 -8.24 8.33 -17.57
N VAL A 38 -8.13 7.35 -18.46
CA VAL A 38 -7.86 5.94 -18.10
C VAL A 38 -6.53 5.83 -17.35
N ALA A 39 -5.46 6.41 -17.88
CA ALA A 39 -4.13 6.36 -17.27
C ALA A 39 -4.11 7.03 -15.88
N THR A 40 -4.73 8.21 -15.74
CA THR A 40 -4.84 8.90 -14.44
C THR A 40 -5.67 8.10 -13.45
N GLY A 41 -6.81 7.52 -13.88
CA GLY A 41 -7.63 6.66 -13.03
C GLY A 41 -6.86 5.43 -12.56
N ALA A 42 -6.13 4.76 -13.45
CA ALA A 42 -5.27 3.63 -13.11
C ALA A 42 -4.17 4.02 -12.11
N PHE A 43 -3.53 5.19 -12.29
CA PHE A 43 -2.54 5.72 -11.35
C PHE A 43 -3.12 5.92 -9.95
N LEU A 44 -4.31 6.53 -9.86
CA LEU A 44 -5.02 6.75 -8.59
C LEU A 44 -5.46 5.45 -7.91
N VAL A 45 -5.62 4.35 -8.65
CA VAL A 45 -5.88 3.02 -8.07
C VAL A 45 -4.58 2.36 -7.62
N VAL A 46 -3.55 2.34 -8.46
CA VAL A 46 -2.33 1.57 -8.24
C VAL A 46 -1.47 2.16 -7.12
N VAL A 47 -1.27 3.47 -7.09
CA VAL A 47 -0.36 4.09 -6.09
C VAL A 47 -0.81 3.85 -4.64
N PRO A 48 -2.09 4.06 -4.27
CA PRO A 48 -2.51 3.83 -2.90
C PRO A 48 -2.50 2.34 -2.50
N LEU A 49 -2.59 1.43 -3.47
CA LEU A 49 -2.42 -0.01 -3.25
C LEU A 49 -0.94 -0.35 -2.96
N ILE A 50 0.00 0.24 -3.70
CA ILE A 50 1.44 0.09 -3.43
C ILE A 50 1.77 0.67 -2.04
N GLU A 51 1.25 1.85 -1.70
CA GLU A 51 1.44 2.44 -0.37
C GLU A 51 0.96 1.53 0.77
N ARG A 52 -0.11 0.75 0.53
CA ARG A 52 -0.65 -0.18 1.53
C ARG A 52 0.34 -1.31 1.86
N ASN A 53 1.13 -1.75 0.88
CA ASN A 53 2.01 -2.92 1.01
C ASN A 53 3.47 -2.54 1.32
N ARG A 54 3.76 -1.26 1.54
CA ARG A 54 5.13 -0.75 1.64
C ARG A 54 6.01 -1.42 2.71
N TYR A 55 5.41 -1.88 3.81
CA TYR A 55 6.13 -2.47 4.95
C TYR A 55 5.78 -3.94 5.21
N ARG A 56 5.13 -4.59 4.24
CA ARG A 56 4.55 -5.91 4.41
C ARG A 56 5.50 -7.01 3.93
N SER A 57 5.63 -8.09 4.69
CA SER A 57 6.39 -9.26 4.23
C SER A 57 5.64 -10.06 3.16
N GLU A 58 6.37 -10.77 2.30
CA GLU A 58 5.76 -11.66 1.32
C GLU A 58 4.88 -12.74 1.95
N THR A 59 5.26 -13.24 3.12
CA THR A 59 4.50 -14.26 3.84
C THR A 59 3.15 -13.71 4.28
N ALA A 60 3.12 -12.51 4.86
CA ALA A 60 1.88 -11.86 5.26
C ALA A 60 1.01 -11.50 4.05
N GLU A 61 1.61 -11.09 2.93
CA GLU A 61 0.94 -10.88 1.64
C GLU A 61 0.25 -12.17 1.15
N LYS A 62 1.00 -13.28 1.06
CA LYS A 62 0.50 -14.59 0.60
C LYS A 62 -0.58 -15.15 1.53
N ALA A 63 -0.47 -14.90 2.83
CA ALA A 63 -1.46 -15.31 3.83
C ALA A 63 -2.68 -14.37 3.92
N ASN A 64 -2.69 -13.26 3.17
CA ASN A 64 -3.76 -12.26 3.19
C ASN A 64 -4.13 -11.75 4.60
N GLN A 65 -3.13 -11.63 5.48
CA GLN A 65 -3.30 -11.12 6.86
C GLN A 65 -3.76 -9.65 6.88
N SER A 66 -4.35 -9.18 7.97
CA SER A 66 -4.65 -7.74 8.07
C SER A 66 -3.35 -6.97 8.34
N PRO A 67 -3.06 -5.85 7.62
CA PRO A 67 -1.89 -5.04 7.93
C PRO A 67 -1.96 -4.50 9.36
N GLY A 68 -0.83 -4.47 10.05
CA GLY A 68 -0.69 -3.81 11.35
C GLY A 68 -0.69 -2.28 11.24
N PRO A 69 -0.62 -1.57 12.38
CA PRO A 69 -0.46 -0.12 12.40
C PRO A 69 0.76 0.32 11.59
N GLY A 70 0.65 1.46 10.92
CA GLY A 70 1.70 1.95 10.01
C GLY A 70 1.90 1.12 8.74
N GLY A 71 1.09 0.08 8.49
CA GLY A 71 1.20 -0.78 7.31
C GLY A 71 2.23 -1.90 7.43
N GLY A 72 2.81 -2.09 8.63
CA GLY A 72 3.74 -3.19 8.92
C GLY A 72 3.04 -4.49 9.30
N GLU A 73 3.79 -5.39 9.94
CA GLU A 73 3.26 -6.62 10.53
C GLU A 73 2.32 -6.31 11.70
N ALA A 74 1.25 -7.09 11.86
CA ALA A 74 0.36 -6.95 13.00
C ALA A 74 1.12 -7.32 14.28
N ARG A 75 0.99 -6.48 15.32
CA ARG A 75 1.68 -6.71 16.60
C ARG A 75 1.22 -7.99 17.30
N ASP A 76 -0.03 -8.37 17.06
CA ASP A 76 -0.67 -9.56 17.64
C ASP A 76 -0.36 -10.83 16.86
N ASP A 77 0.11 -10.73 15.62
CA ASP A 77 0.64 -11.88 14.91
C ASP A 77 2.00 -12.24 15.51
N ALA A 78 2.18 -13.52 15.82
CA ALA A 78 3.41 -14.01 16.42
C ALA A 78 4.57 -13.78 15.44
N ILE A 79 5.36 -12.73 15.70
CA ILE A 79 6.63 -12.52 15.02
C ILE A 79 7.47 -13.78 15.20
N GLU A 80 7.88 -14.39 14.09
CA GLU A 80 8.62 -15.64 14.13
C GLU A 80 9.91 -15.46 14.94
N PRO A 81 10.31 -16.42 15.82
CA PRO A 81 11.45 -16.26 16.72
C PRO A 81 12.80 -15.98 16.04
N ARG A 82 12.92 -16.25 14.74
CA ARG A 82 14.12 -15.94 13.94
C ARG A 82 14.35 -14.44 13.75
N PHE A 83 13.30 -13.63 13.83
CA PHE A 83 13.39 -12.18 13.72
C PHE A 83 13.83 -11.57 15.04
N ARG A 84 14.96 -10.85 14.99
CA ARG A 84 15.52 -10.14 16.16
C ARG A 84 15.34 -8.63 16.01
N PRO A 85 14.98 -7.91 17.09
CA PRO A 85 14.91 -6.46 17.06
C PRO A 85 16.29 -5.86 16.81
N THR A 86 16.33 -4.88 15.91
CA THR A 86 17.51 -4.04 15.70
C THR A 86 17.37 -2.75 16.52
N ALA A 87 18.44 -1.94 16.54
CA ALA A 87 18.39 -0.58 17.05
C ALA A 87 17.76 0.41 16.05
N GLU A 88 17.46 -0.03 14.83
CA GLU A 88 16.89 0.83 13.79
C GLU A 88 15.40 1.08 14.06
N VAL A 89 15.08 2.37 14.17
CA VAL A 89 13.73 2.90 14.35
C VAL A 89 13.55 4.12 13.45
N PHE A 90 12.37 4.30 12.88
CA PHE A 90 12.01 5.47 12.10
C PHE A 90 10.55 5.83 12.30
N VAL A 91 10.15 7.06 11.96
CA VAL A 91 8.73 7.45 11.94
C VAL A 91 8.26 7.38 10.49
N ASP A 92 7.22 6.59 10.22
CA ASP A 92 6.61 6.59 8.89
C ASP A 92 5.96 7.98 8.66
N PRO A 93 6.41 8.76 7.67
CA PRO A 93 5.86 10.10 7.43
C PRO A 93 4.38 10.06 7.01
N THR A 94 3.91 8.90 6.58
CA THR A 94 2.57 8.71 6.01
C THR A 94 1.53 8.49 7.11
N SER A 95 1.88 7.76 8.16
CA SER A 95 1.00 7.40 9.28
C SER A 95 1.39 8.03 10.62
N GLY A 96 2.62 8.54 10.75
CA GLY A 96 3.16 9.04 12.02
C GLY A 96 3.55 7.95 13.00
N HIS A 97 3.37 6.66 12.66
CA HIS A 97 3.79 5.57 13.54
C HIS A 97 5.30 5.44 13.58
N ARG A 98 5.81 5.26 14.80
CA ARG A 98 7.19 4.84 15.01
C ARG A 98 7.29 3.36 14.66
N MET A 99 8.19 3.01 13.75
CA MET A 99 8.39 1.65 13.24
C MET A 99 9.73 1.13 13.76
N ARG A 100 9.75 -0.10 14.29
CA ARG A 100 10.97 -0.86 14.60
C ARG A 100 11.28 -1.84 13.48
N VAL A 101 12.55 -1.91 13.11
CA VAL A 101 13.04 -2.92 12.17
C VAL A 101 13.46 -4.17 12.93
N LEU A 102 12.90 -5.30 12.52
CA LEU A 102 13.33 -6.64 12.90
C LEU A 102 14.11 -7.25 11.73
N VAL A 103 15.13 -8.05 12.04
CA VAL A 103 15.93 -8.73 11.03
C VAL A 103 16.10 -10.21 11.36
N ASP A 104 15.98 -11.07 10.36
CA ASP A 104 16.50 -12.43 10.42
C ASP A 104 18.01 -12.38 10.12
N PRO A 105 18.89 -12.66 11.10
CA PRO A 105 20.34 -12.54 10.91
C PRO A 105 20.91 -13.60 9.97
N GLN A 106 20.18 -14.67 9.66
CA GLN A 106 20.63 -15.72 8.74
C GLN A 106 20.37 -15.36 7.28
N THR A 107 19.22 -14.74 7.00
CA THR A 107 18.76 -14.45 5.62
C THR A 107 18.87 -12.98 5.24
N GLY A 108 18.93 -12.09 6.23
CA GLY A 108 18.83 -10.65 6.03
C GLY A 108 17.40 -10.15 5.79
N GLU A 109 16.39 -11.02 5.87
CA GLU A 109 14.98 -10.64 5.73
C GLU A 109 14.62 -9.59 6.81
N ARG A 110 13.96 -8.51 6.40
CA ARG A 110 13.57 -7.41 7.30
C ARG A 110 12.05 -7.36 7.46
N ARG A 111 11.60 -7.17 8.69
CA ARG A 111 10.18 -6.91 9.03
C ARG A 111 10.05 -5.61 9.79
N TYR A 112 8.88 -5.00 9.69
CA TYR A 112 8.60 -3.69 10.27
C TYR A 112 7.37 -3.80 11.17
N VAL A 113 7.50 -3.39 12.42
CA VAL A 113 6.40 -3.41 13.40
C VAL A 113 6.25 -2.03 14.00
N ALA A 114 5.02 -1.55 14.14
CA ALA A 114 4.76 -0.30 14.84
C ALA A 114 5.04 -0.43 16.34
N GLU A 115 5.72 0.56 16.90
CA GLU A 115 5.92 0.73 18.34
C GLU A 115 4.81 1.59 18.93
N GLY A 116 4.28 1.14 20.07
CA GLY A 116 3.18 1.81 20.79
C GLY A 116 1.83 1.18 20.49
#